data_AF-F9N7L1-F1
#
_entry.id   AF-F9N7L1-F1
#
_cell.length_a   1.000
_cell.length_b   1.000
_cell.length_c   1.000
_cell.angle_alpha   90.00
_cell.angle_beta   90.00
_cell.angle_gamma   90.00
#
_symmetry.space_group_name_H-M   'P 1'
#
loop_
_entity.id
_entity.type
_entity.pdbx_description
1 polymer ?
#
loop_
_entity_poly.entity_id
_entity_poly.type
_entity_poly.pdbx_seq_one_letter_code
_entity_poly.pdbx_strand_id
1 'polypeptide(L)'
;MNMDYALAFGLALVSTLVFGKIGIPLLQRLKAQQSIREDGPQAHLAKAGTPTMGGLFMMLALVITVCIVPPYSVTLWMLLFLTLGHGALGFSDDFIKAVKRRNLGLTAKQKLTRSSQCWLSYFVISQSPMQPCQLLCGFL
;
A
#
# COMPACT_ATOMS: atom_id res chain seq x y z
N MET A 1 -18.37 20.73 -3.58
CA MET A 1 -17.65 19.63 -2.91
C MET A 1 -18.50 19.19 -1.74
N ASN A 2 -19.04 17.97 -1.78
CA ASN A 2 -19.93 17.46 -0.73
C ASN A 2 -19.17 17.32 0.60
N MET A 3 -19.89 17.51 1.71
CA MET A 3 -19.37 17.38 3.08
C MET A 3 -18.62 16.05 3.29
N ASP A 4 -19.06 14.98 2.62
CA ASP A 4 -18.50 13.64 2.71
C ASP A 4 -17.04 13.56 2.24
N TYR A 5 -16.65 14.33 1.22
CA TYR A 5 -15.27 14.33 0.72
C TYR A 5 -14.32 15.05 1.69
N ALA A 6 -14.79 16.11 2.35
CA ALA A 6 -14.02 16.81 3.36
C ALA A 6 -13.81 15.91 4.59
N LEU A 7 -14.84 15.14 4.99
CA LEU A 7 -14.75 14.14 6.04
C LEU A 7 -13.77 13.01 5.68
N ALA A 8 -13.82 12.48 4.45
CA ALA A 8 -12.86 11.48 3.99
C ALA A 8 -11.42 11.99 4.03
N PHE A 9 -11.18 13.21 3.56
CA PHE A 9 -9.85 13.82 3.59
C PHE A 9 -9.34 14.00 5.02
N GLY A 10 -10.16 14.55 5.91
CA GLY A 10 -9.80 14.73 7.32
C GLY A 10 -9.51 13.40 8.02
N LEU A 11 -10.36 12.38 7.79
CA LEU A 11 -10.19 11.06 8.39
C LEU A 11 -8.92 10.35 7.89
N ALA A 12 -8.64 10.42 6.58
CA ALA A 12 -7.42 9.85 6.00
C ALA A 12 -6.15 10.52 6.55
N LEU A 13 -6.17 11.85 6.68
CA LEU A 13 -5.05 12.62 7.19
C LEU A 13 -4.78 12.31 8.67
N VAL A 14 -5.82 12.35 9.51
CA VAL A 14 -5.69 12.08 10.94
C VAL A 14 -5.26 10.62 11.18
N SER A 15 -5.90 9.66 10.53
CA SER A 15 -5.55 8.24 10.68
C SER A 15 -4.10 7.97 10.26
N THR A 16 -3.65 8.52 9.13
CA THR A 16 -2.26 8.38 8.67
C THR A 16 -1.26 8.94 9.68
N LEU A 17 -1.51 10.12 10.24
CA LEU A 17 -0.61 10.74 11.23
C LEU A 17 -0.55 9.92 12.53
N VAL A 18 -1.68 9.40 12.99
CA VAL A 18 -1.77 8.56 14.19
C VAL A 18 -1.01 7.25 13.97
N PHE A 19 -1.26 6.55 12.84
CA PHE A 19 -0.56 5.32 12.51
C PHE A 19 0.94 5.55 12.28
N GLY A 20 1.33 6.68 11.67
CA GLY A 20 2.73 7.05 11.51
C GLY A 20 3.42 7.24 12.87
N LYS A 21 2.84 8.02 13.79
CA LYS A 21 3.43 8.27 15.11
C LYS A 21 3.60 6.99 15.93
N ILE A 22 2.65 6.06 15.84
CA ILE A 22 2.70 4.78 16.58
C ILE A 22 3.59 3.76 15.87
N GLY A 23 3.53 3.71 14.54
CA GLY A 23 4.18 2.71 13.72
C GLY A 23 5.66 2.96 13.45
N ILE A 24 6.09 4.22 13.31
CA ILE A 24 7.52 4.57 13.14
C ILE A 24 8.41 4.01 14.26
N PRO A 25 8.11 4.20 15.56
CA PRO A 25 8.95 3.64 16.63
C PRO A 25 8.91 2.11 16.67
N LEU A 26 7.79 1.49 16.26
CA LEU A 26 7.69 0.03 16.16
C LEU A 26 8.58 -0.53 15.04
N LEU A 27 8.56 0.09 13.87
CA LEU A 27 9.41 -0.29 12.73
C LEU A 27 10.90 -0.04 13.01
N GLN A 28 11.23 1.01 13.77
CA GLN A 28 12.60 1.24 14.26
C GLN A 28 13.07 0.12 15.18
N ARG A 29 12.20 -0.38 16.08
CA ARG A 29 12.51 -1.53 16.95
C ARG A 29 12.72 -2.83 16.18
N LEU A 30 12.01 -3.03 15.07
CA LEU A 30 12.19 -4.18 14.17
C LEU A 30 13.49 -4.12 13.35
N LYS A 31 14.34 -3.11 13.57
CA LYS A 31 15.61 -2.89 12.88
C LYS A 31 15.45 -2.90 11.35
N ALA A 32 14.33 -2.45 10.80
CA ALA A 32 14.13 -2.30 9.35
C ALA A 32 14.92 -1.09 8.78
N GLN A 33 16.19 -0.98 9.14
CA GLN A 33 17.14 -0.01 8.62
C GLN A 33 17.78 -0.59 7.35
N GLN A 34 17.89 0.20 6.28
CA GLN A 34 18.58 -0.25 5.08
C GLN A 34 20.04 -0.57 5.38
N SER A 35 20.56 -1.65 4.77
CA SER A 35 21.99 -1.94 4.74
C SER A 35 22.71 -0.82 4.01
N ILE A 36 23.58 -0.10 4.73
CA ILE A 36 24.41 0.96 4.18
C ILE A 36 25.32 0.34 3.11
N ARG A 37 25.39 1.00 1.94
CA ARG A 37 26.42 0.72 0.94
C ARG A 37 27.62 1.58 1.32
N GLU A 38 28.78 0.96 1.53
CA GLU A 38 29.96 1.66 2.06
C GLU A 38 30.55 2.70 1.08
N ASP A 39 30.12 2.71 -0.19
CA ASP A 39 30.60 3.61 -1.26
C ASP A 39 29.92 5.01 -1.32
N GLY A 40 29.03 5.36 -0.37
CA GLY A 40 28.23 6.59 -0.44
C GLY A 40 28.83 7.81 0.29
N PRO A 41 28.70 9.05 -0.22
CA PRO A 41 29.18 10.26 0.46
C PRO A 41 28.49 10.47 1.82
N GLN A 42 29.20 10.99 2.82
CA GLN A 42 28.79 11.05 4.24
C GLN A 42 27.39 11.65 4.50
N ALA A 43 26.89 12.53 3.63
CA ALA A 43 25.54 13.08 3.71
C ALA A 43 24.41 12.01 3.58
N HIS A 44 24.69 10.85 2.98
CA HIS A 44 23.76 9.73 2.87
C HIS A 44 23.68 8.86 4.14
N LEU A 45 24.63 8.98 5.07
CA LEU A 45 24.62 8.28 6.36
C LEU A 45 23.57 8.87 7.32
N ALA A 46 23.20 10.15 7.15
CA ALA A 46 22.18 10.81 7.99
C ALA A 46 20.76 10.27 7.77
N LYS A 47 20.49 9.60 6.64
CA LYS A 47 19.20 8.93 6.34
C LYS A 47 19.13 7.49 6.89
N ALA A 48 20.14 7.04 7.63
CA ALA A 48 20.29 5.66 8.10
C ALA A 48 19.29 5.21 9.18
N GLY A 49 18.38 6.09 9.64
CA GLY A 49 17.42 5.79 10.72
C GLY A 49 15.96 5.70 10.30
N THR A 50 15.62 6.06 9.06
CA THR A 50 14.21 6.15 8.62
C THR A 50 13.68 4.80 8.14
N PRO A 51 12.60 4.26 8.73
CA PRO A 51 12.05 2.97 8.35
C PRO A 51 11.41 3.03 6.95
N THR A 52 11.80 2.12 6.06
CA THR A 52 11.40 2.11 4.64
C THR A 52 10.02 1.48 4.37
N MET A 53 9.16 1.33 5.38
CA MET A 53 7.84 0.69 5.23
C MET A 53 6.66 1.63 5.58
N GLY A 54 6.85 2.96 5.52
CA GLY A 54 5.80 3.93 5.85
C GLY A 54 4.54 3.82 4.97
N GLY A 55 4.66 3.26 3.76
CA GLY A 55 3.53 3.01 2.86
C GLY A 55 2.46 2.07 3.44
N LEU A 56 2.81 1.22 4.41
CA LEU A 56 1.85 0.36 5.09
C LEU A 56 0.80 1.18 5.86
N PHE A 57 1.21 2.27 6.52
CA PHE A 57 0.30 3.12 7.30
C PHE A 57 -0.67 3.87 6.39
N MET A 58 -0.21 4.31 5.22
CA MET A 58 -1.05 4.91 4.18
C MET A 58 -2.11 3.92 3.66
N MET A 59 -1.72 2.66 3.44
CA MET A 59 -2.66 1.62 3.00
C MET A 59 -3.70 1.30 4.07
N LEU A 60 -3.31 1.24 5.35
CA LEU A 60 -4.25 1.04 6.46
C LEU A 60 -5.23 2.21 6.60
N ALA A 61 -4.73 3.44 6.54
CA ALA A 61 -5.54 4.66 6.57
C ALA A 61 -6.53 4.71 5.39
N LEU A 62 -6.10 4.32 4.19
CA LEU A 62 -6.94 4.25 3.00
C LEU A 62 -8.10 3.26 3.21
N VAL A 63 -7.81 2.02 3.64
CA VAL A 63 -8.84 0.99 3.86
C VAL A 63 -9.87 1.46 4.88
N ILE A 64 -9.41 2.03 6.00
CA ILE A 64 -10.30 2.53 7.06
C ILE A 64 -11.19 3.67 6.53
N THR A 65 -10.61 4.61 5.78
CA THR A 65 -11.37 5.75 5.23
C THR A 65 -12.43 5.28 4.24
N VAL A 66 -12.07 4.34 3.35
CA VAL A 66 -12.97 3.78 2.34
C VAL A 66 -14.09 2.94 2.96
N CYS A 67 -13.83 2.23 4.05
CA CYS A 67 -14.85 1.47 4.77
C CYS A 67 -15.84 2.37 5.52
N ILE A 68 -15.41 3.55 6.00
CA ILE A 68 -16.23 4.43 6.83
C ILE A 68 -17.04 5.43 6.00
N VAL A 69 -16.49 5.92 4.88
CA VAL A 69 -17.10 7.02 4.13
C VAL A 69 -17.87 6.53 2.90
N PRO A 70 -19.21 6.67 2.86
CA PRO A 70 -20.01 6.39 1.66
C PRO A 70 -19.76 7.45 0.57
N PRO A 71 -20.08 7.16 -0.71
CA PRO A 71 -20.90 6.05 -1.20
C PRO A 71 -20.11 4.77 -1.53
N TYR A 72 -20.64 3.62 -1.11
CA TYR A 72 -20.12 2.31 -1.51
C TYR A 72 -20.57 1.99 -2.93
N SER A 73 -19.65 2.11 -3.88
CA SER A 73 -19.85 1.69 -5.27
C SER A 73 -18.99 0.47 -5.57
N VAL A 74 -19.43 -0.38 -6.49
CA VAL A 74 -18.63 -1.56 -6.83
C VAL A 74 -17.32 -1.17 -7.51
N THR A 75 -17.30 -0.05 -8.26
CA THR A 75 -16.09 0.56 -8.79
C THR A 75 -15.09 0.90 -7.68
N LEU A 76 -15.55 1.45 -6.56
CA LEU A 76 -14.70 1.77 -5.40
C LEU A 76 -14.12 0.51 -4.76
N TRP A 77 -14.90 -0.57 -4.62
CA TRP A 77 -14.39 -1.85 -4.12
C TRP A 77 -13.37 -2.50 -5.05
N MET A 78 -13.59 -2.43 -6.38
CA MET A 78 -12.62 -2.89 -7.38
C MET A 78 -11.32 -2.09 -7.31
N LEU A 79 -11.41 -0.76 -7.16
CA LEU A 79 -10.25 0.11 -7.02
C LEU A 79 -9.47 -0.22 -5.74
N LEU A 80 -10.18 -0.41 -4.62
CA LEU A 80 -9.58 -0.79 -3.34
C LEU A 80 -8.83 -2.11 -3.45
N PHE A 81 -9.41 -3.12 -4.11
CA PHE A 81 -8.76 -4.40 -4.35
C PHE A 81 -7.47 -4.24 -5.18
N LEU A 82 -7.51 -3.45 -6.25
CA LEU A 82 -6.34 -3.17 -7.09
C LEU A 82 -5.23 -2.45 -6.31
N THR A 83 -5.61 -1.44 -5.53
CA THR A 83 -4.66 -0.68 -4.70
C THR A 83 -4.04 -1.55 -3.61
N LEU A 84 -4.82 -2.41 -2.96
CA LEU A 84 -4.32 -3.38 -1.97
C LEU A 84 -3.38 -4.41 -2.60
N GLY A 85 -3.68 -4.90 -3.81
CA GLY A 85 -2.78 -5.80 -4.54
C GLY A 85 -1.41 -5.17 -4.82
N HIS A 86 -1.39 -3.92 -5.28
CA HIS A 86 -0.14 -3.18 -5.50
C HIS A 86 0.56 -2.78 -4.19
N GLY A 87 -0.21 -2.44 -3.15
CA GLY A 87 0.32 -2.14 -1.82
C GLY A 87 1.01 -3.35 -1.18
N ALA A 88 0.38 -4.53 -1.23
CA ALA A 88 0.96 -5.77 -0.74
C ALA A 88 2.21 -6.18 -1.52
N LEU A 89 2.23 -5.91 -2.83
CA LEU A 89 3.39 -6.09 -3.69
C LEU A 89 4.59 -5.23 -3.27
N GLY A 90 4.36 -3.94 -3.07
CA GLY A 90 5.38 -3.01 -2.58
C GLY A 90 5.88 -3.40 -1.18
N PHE A 91 4.95 -3.71 -0.27
CA PHE A 91 5.29 -4.17 1.08
C PHE A 91 6.15 -5.44 1.09
N SER A 92 5.83 -6.42 0.22
CA SER A 92 6.61 -7.65 0.12
C SER A 92 8.05 -7.40 -0.36
N ASP A 93 8.24 -6.48 -1.32
CA ASP A 93 9.56 -6.08 -1.82
C ASP A 93 10.39 -5.40 -0.72
N ASP A 94 9.79 -4.47 0.02
CA ASP A 94 10.46 -3.75 1.09
C ASP A 94 10.70 -4.62 2.34
N PHE A 95 9.83 -5.59 2.62
CA PHE A 95 10.05 -6.62 3.65
C PHE A 95 11.25 -7.50 3.32
N ILE A 96 11.37 -7.97 2.07
CA ILE A 96 12.50 -8.81 1.65
C ILE A 96 13.82 -8.04 1.70
N LYS A 97 13.83 -6.75 1.33
CA LYS A 97 15.01 -5.88 1.49
C LYS A 97 15.40 -5.68 2.94
N ALA A 98 14.42 -5.47 3.83
CA ALA A 98 14.65 -5.27 5.26
C ALA A 98 15.21 -6.54 5.93
N VAL A 99 14.64 -7.71 5.61
CA VAL A 99 15.08 -9.00 6.19
C VAL A 99 16.43 -9.44 5.65
N LYS A 100 16.66 -9.33 4.33
CA LYS A 100 17.89 -9.85 3.71
C LYS A 100 19.08 -8.88 3.74
N ARG A 101 18.93 -7.68 4.32
CA ARG A 101 20.02 -6.67 4.50
C ARG A 101 20.88 -6.46 3.25
N ARG A 102 20.24 -6.47 2.08
CA ARG A 102 20.90 -6.35 0.79
C ARG A 102 20.06 -5.47 -0.11
N ASN A 103 20.71 -4.64 -0.92
CA ASN A 103 20.05 -3.73 -1.86
C ASN A 103 19.35 -4.45 -3.04
N LEU A 104 19.41 -5.78 -3.09
CA LEU A 104 18.71 -6.63 -4.05
C LEU A 104 17.35 -7.04 -3.46
N GLY A 105 16.31 -6.28 -3.82
CA GLY A 105 14.91 -6.62 -3.56
C GLY A 105 14.42 -7.79 -4.42
N LEU A 106 13.13 -7.81 -4.75
CA LEU A 106 12.60 -8.71 -5.78
C LEU A 106 13.32 -8.48 -7.11
N THR A 107 13.58 -9.57 -7.84
CA THR A 107 14.10 -9.47 -9.21
C THR A 107 13.13 -8.67 -10.07
N ALA A 108 13.63 -7.74 -10.90
CA ALA A 108 12.80 -6.87 -11.74
C ALA A 108 11.72 -7.64 -12.54
N LYS A 109 12.05 -8.85 -13.01
CA LYS A 109 11.11 -9.79 -13.65
C LYS A 109 9.92 -10.16 -12.75
N GLN A 110 10.15 -10.46 -11.47
CA GLN A 110 9.09 -10.84 -10.52
C GLN A 110 8.18 -9.67 -10.14
N LYS A 111 8.72 -8.44 -10.14
CA LYS A 111 7.95 -7.22 -9.88
C LYS A 111 7.06 -6.88 -11.07
N LEU A 112 7.58 -6.99 -12.28
CA LEU A 112 6.83 -6.77 -13.52
C LEU A 112 5.76 -7.84 -13.72
N THR A 113 6.09 -9.14 -13.61
CA THR A 113 5.10 -10.20 -13.83
C THR A 113 3.91 -10.09 -12.87
N ARG A 114 4.16 -9.77 -11.60
CA ARG A 114 3.09 -9.70 -10.61
C ARG A 114 2.25 -8.42 -10.72
N SER A 115 2.86 -7.31 -11.10
CA SER A 115 2.11 -6.08 -11.42
C SER A 115 1.27 -6.28 -12.68
N SER A 116 1.83 -6.88 -13.73
CA SER A 116 1.11 -7.24 -14.96
C SER A 116 -0.05 -8.21 -14.68
N GLN A 117 0.12 -9.18 -13.78
CA GLN A 117 -0.96 -10.09 -13.39
C GLN A 117 -2.11 -9.36 -12.68
N CYS A 118 -1.82 -8.46 -11.74
CA CYS A 118 -2.85 -7.65 -11.08
C CYS A 118 -3.60 -6.77 -12.08
N TRP A 119 -2.87 -6.20 -13.05
CA TRP A 119 -3.45 -5.38 -14.11
C TRP A 119 -4.35 -6.20 -15.05
N LEU A 120 -3.90 -7.40 -15.45
CA LEU A 120 -4.67 -8.32 -16.27
C LEU A 120 -5.95 -8.78 -15.56
N SER A 121 -5.89 -9.09 -14.26
CA SER A 121 -7.10 -9.45 -13.49
C SER A 121 -8.12 -8.30 -13.44
N TYR A 122 -7.65 -7.06 -13.24
CA TYR A 122 -8.55 -5.90 -13.26
C TYR A 122 -9.14 -5.67 -14.65
N PHE A 123 -8.33 -5.79 -15.71
CA PHE A 123 -8.79 -5.65 -17.09
C PHE A 123 -9.86 -6.68 -17.43
N VAL A 124 -9.65 -7.96 -17.10
CA VAL A 124 -10.63 -9.04 -17.32
C VAL A 124 -11.94 -8.77 -16.57
N ILE A 125 -11.87 -8.32 -15.31
CA ILE A 125 -13.06 -7.95 -14.53
C ILE A 125 -13.77 -6.73 -15.15
N SER A 126 -13.03 -5.73 -15.62
CA SER A 126 -13.59 -4.52 -16.25
C SER A 126 -14.23 -4.76 -17.62
N GLN A 127 -13.79 -5.79 -18.34
CA GLN A 127 -14.33 -6.19 -19.64
C GLN A 127 -15.50 -7.18 -19.50
N SER A 128 -15.77 -7.69 -18.29
CA SER A 128 -16.90 -8.59 -18.08
C SER A 128 -18.22 -7.83 -18.26
N PRO A 129 -19.11 -8.25 -19.19
CA PRO A 129 -20.36 -7.57 -19.49
C PRO A 129 -21.40 -7.68 -18.35
N MET A 130 -21.08 -8.47 -17.32
CA MET A 130 -21.88 -8.60 -16.12
C MET A 130 -21.71 -7.36 -15.26
N GLN A 131 -22.81 -6.63 -15.05
CA GLN A 131 -22.85 -5.59 -14.03
C GLN A 131 -22.27 -6.11 -12.71
N PRO A 132 -21.44 -5.33 -12.00
CA PRO A 132 -20.86 -5.77 -10.73
C PRO A 132 -21.89 -6.03 -9.61
N CYS A 133 -23.18 -5.75 -9.87
CA CYS A 133 -24.30 -5.92 -8.95
C CYS A 133 -24.64 -7.40 -8.69
N GLN A 134 -24.42 -8.31 -9.64
CA GLN A 134 -24.76 -9.74 -9.45
C GLN A 134 -23.68 -10.56 -8.73
N LEU A 135 -22.41 -10.16 -8.78
CA LEU A 135 -21.32 -10.93 -8.16
C LEU A 135 -21.33 -10.80 -6.62
N LEU A 136 -21.76 -9.65 -6.09
CA LEU A 136 -21.90 -9.44 -4.64
C LEU A 136 -23.15 -10.13 -4.08
N CYS A 137 -24.21 -10.24 -4.88
CA CYS A 137 -25.48 -10.89 -4.49
C CYS A 137 -25.42 -12.43 -4.54
N GLY A 138 -24.37 -13.02 -5.13
CA GLY A 138 -24.14 -14.47 -5.14
C GLY A 138 -23.27 -14.99 -3.99
N PHE A 139 -22.74 -14.10 -3.15
CA PHE A 139 -21.88 -14.42 -2.00
C PHE A 139 -22.50 -14.06 -0.64
N LEU A 140 -23.73 -13.54 -0.64
CA LEU A 140 -24.58 -13.21 0.52
C LEU A 140 -25.88 -13.99 0.41
#